data_AF-A0A8J9UH82-F1
#
_entry.id   AF-A0A8J9UH82-F1
#
_cell.length_a   1.000
_cell.length_b   1.000
_cell.length_c   1.000
_cell.angle_alpha   90.00
_cell.angle_beta   90.00
_cell.angle_gamma   90.00
#
_symmetry.space_group_name_H-M   'P 1'
#
loop_
_entity.id
_entity.type
_entity.pdbx_description
1 polymer ?
#
loop_
_entity_poly.entity_id
_entity_poly.type
_entity_poly.pdbx_seq_one_letter_code
_entity_poly.pdbx_strand_id
1 'polypeptide(L)' 'MSKPQFDSDGFQIVPLKKSTKKKSTLVPRKEANFQKQELKIDIEKSYKRIQAAQEDLQPSEYLKDVIKAVSKWLQ' A
#
# COMPACT_ATOMS: atom_id res chain seq x y z
N MET A 1 -48.25 -32.67 -0.85
CA MET A 1 -47.24 -31.80 -1.51
C MET A 1 -47.97 -30.86 -2.44
N SER A 2 -47.87 -29.54 -2.23
CA SER A 2 -48.47 -28.55 -3.15
C SER A 2 -47.81 -28.62 -4.53
N LYS A 3 -48.58 -28.37 -5.59
CA LYS A 3 -48.06 -28.33 -6.95
C LYS A 3 -47.09 -27.15 -7.12
N PRO A 4 -45.96 -27.32 -7.83
CA PRO A 4 -45.03 -26.22 -8.09
C PRO A 4 -45.68 -25.15 -8.97
N GLN A 5 -45.42 -23.87 -8.65
CA GLN A 5 -45.88 -22.72 -9.42
C GLN A 5 -44.71 -22.19 -10.25
N PHE A 6 -44.95 -21.85 -11.51
CA PHE A 6 -43.93 -21.41 -12.46
C PHE A 6 -44.26 -19.99 -12.96
N ASP A 7 -43.21 -19.23 -13.29
CA ASP A 7 -43.26 -17.93 -13.96
C ASP A 7 -43.66 -18.09 -15.44
N SER A 8 -44.08 -17.00 -16.08
CA SER A 8 -44.21 -16.80 -17.52
C SER A 8 -42.99 -17.27 -18.33
N ASP A 9 -41.78 -17.14 -17.79
CA ASP A 9 -40.54 -17.64 -18.41
C ASP A 9 -40.25 -19.12 -18.13
N GLY A 10 -41.15 -19.84 -17.45
CA GLY A 10 -41.05 -21.27 -17.16
C GLY A 10 -40.16 -21.64 -15.98
N PHE A 11 -39.64 -20.65 -15.22
CA PHE A 11 -38.86 -20.90 -14.02
C PHE A 11 -39.73 -21.19 -12.80
N GLN A 12 -39.32 -22.14 -11.96
CA GLN A 12 -40.05 -22.48 -10.74
C GLN A 12 -39.93 -21.37 -9.69
N ILE A 13 -41.07 -20.85 -9.25
CA ILE A 13 -41.13 -19.82 -8.21
C ILE A 13 -40.88 -20.50 -6.87
N VAL A 14 -39.72 -20.22 -6.27
CA VAL A 14 -39.37 -20.66 -4.91
C VAL A 14 -39.48 -19.49 -3.93
N PRO A 15 -40.09 -19.69 -2.75
CA PRO A 15 -40.18 -18.63 -1.76
C PRO A 15 -38.78 -18.22 -1.27
N LEU A 16 -38.54 -16.92 -1.18
CA LEU A 16 -37.29 -16.36 -0.66
C LEU A 16 -37.05 -16.89 0.76
N LYS A 17 -35.96 -17.65 0.97
CA LYS A 17 -35.51 -18.03 2.31
C LYS A 17 -35.10 -16.76 3.06
N LYS A 18 -35.92 -16.31 4.01
CA LYS A 18 -35.58 -15.21 4.93
C LYS A 18 -34.25 -15.56 5.62
N SER A 19 -33.18 -14.82 5.32
CA SER A 19 -31.87 -15.02 5.93
C SER A 19 -31.88 -14.50 7.38
N THR A 20 -32.52 -15.22 8.30
CA THR A 20 -32.52 -14.89 9.72
C THR A 20 -31.22 -15.33 10.38
N LYS A 21 -30.08 -14.79 9.95
CA LYS A 21 -28.84 -14.76 10.75
C LYS A 21 -28.07 -13.48 10.41
N LYS A 22 -28.49 -12.34 10.96
CA LYS A 22 -27.58 -11.22 11.23
C LYS A 22 -26.58 -11.65 12.30
N LYS A 23 -25.65 -12.54 11.95
CA LYS A 23 -24.41 -12.65 12.73
C LYS A 23 -23.61 -11.41 12.34
N SER A 24 -23.67 -10.37 13.18
CA SER A 24 -22.65 -9.32 13.14
C SER A 24 -21.32 -10.04 13.11
N THR A 25 -20.62 -9.96 11.98
CA THR A 25 -19.29 -10.57 11.87
C THR A 25 -18.39 -9.62 12.65
N LEU A 26 -18.23 -9.88 13.95
CA LEU A 26 -17.29 -9.14 14.79
C LEU A 26 -15.90 -9.43 14.23
N VAL A 27 -15.40 -8.52 13.39
CA VAL A 27 -14.01 -8.55 12.95
C VAL A 27 -13.16 -8.35 14.19
N PRO A 28 -12.30 -9.32 14.56
CA PRO A 28 -11.43 -9.15 15.72
C PRO A 28 -10.55 -7.92 15.49
N ARG A 29 -10.63 -6.93 16.38
CA ARG A 29 -9.67 -5.83 16.41
C ARG A 29 -8.31 -6.45 16.77
N LYS A 30 -7.43 -6.60 15.77
CA LYS A 30 -6.02 -6.80 16.06
C LYS A 30 -5.52 -5.47 16.62
N GLU A 31 -5.36 -5.40 17.93
CA GLU A 31 -4.61 -4.31 18.54
C GLU A 31 -3.19 -4.39 17.99
N ALA A 32 -2.90 -3.52 17.02
CA ALA A 32 -1.55 -3.36 16.52
C ALA A 32 -0.76 -2.69 17.64
N ASN A 33 -0.21 -3.50 18.53
CA ASN A 33 0.79 -3.08 19.50
C ASN A 33 2.05 -2.75 18.71
N PHE A 34 2.09 -1.56 18.11
CA PHE A 34 3.30 -1.00 17.54
C PHE A 34 4.22 -0.70 18.72
N GLN A 35 5.08 -1.67 19.05
CA GLN A 35 6.21 -1.40 19.92
C GLN A 35 7.01 -0.30 19.26
N LYS A 36 7.09 0.86 19.93
CA LYS A 36 7.90 1.98 19.49
C LYS A 36 9.35 1.51 19.53
N GLN A 37 9.85 1.00 18.41
CA GLN A 37 11.26 0.69 18.26
C GLN A 37 11.98 2.03 18.32
N GLU A 38 12.67 2.28 19.43
CA GLU A 38 13.66 3.33 19.50
C GLU A 38 14.73 3.00 18.47
N LEU A 39 14.65 3.67 17.33
CA LEU A 39 15.64 3.55 16.26
C LEU A 39 16.97 4.04 16.81
N LYS A 40 17.83 3.12 17.25
CA LYS A 40 19.24 3.42 17.50
C LYS A 40 19.88 3.71 16.15
N ILE A 41 19.97 4.99 15.82
CA ILE A 41 20.68 5.45 14.63
C ILE A 41 22.17 5.30 14.91
N ASP A 42 22.82 4.45 14.13
CA ASP A 42 24.28 4.35 14.11
C ASP A 42 24.83 5.55 13.32
N ILE A 43 25.32 6.54 14.05
CA ILE A 43 25.82 7.81 13.50
C ILE A 43 27.03 7.56 12.60
N GLU A 44 27.95 6.68 12.98
CA GLU A 44 29.16 6.39 12.21
C GLU A 44 28.83 5.73 10.87
N LYS A 45 27.92 4.75 10.90
CA LYS A 45 27.46 4.09 9.67
C LYS A 45 26.72 5.07 8.76
N SER A 46 25.96 5.99 9.34
CA SER A 46 25.25 7.02 8.59
C SER A 46 26.22 8.00 7.94
N TYR A 47 27.24 8.45 8.68
CA TYR A 47 28.30 9.31 8.17
C TYR A 47 29.05 8.67 6.99
N LYS A 48 29.48 7.41 7.14
CA LYS A 48 30.18 6.67 6.07
C LYS A 48 29.33 6.54 4.80
N ARG A 49 28.02 6.33 4.94
CA ARG A 49 27.10 6.27 3.79
C ARG A 49 26.98 7.60 3.07
N ILE A 50 26.89 8.71 3.82
CA ILE A 50 26.83 10.05 3.24
C ILE A 50 28.14 10.35 2.48
N GLN A 51 29.28 10.03 3.10
CA GLN A 51 30.58 10.24 2.47
C GLN A 51 30.73 9.43 1.17
N ALA A 52 30.38 8.14 1.19
CA ALA A 52 30.42 7.30 -0.01
C ALA A 52 29.50 7.84 -1.12
N ALA A 53 28.27 8.25 -0.77
CA ALA A 53 27.36 8.83 -1.75
C ALA A 53 27.91 10.13 -2.35
N GLN A 54 28.60 10.95 -1.57
CA GLN A 54 29.25 12.17 -2.08
C GLN A 54 30.42 11.83 -3.01
N GLU A 55 31.24 10.84 -2.65
CA GLU A 55 32.36 10.36 -3.47
C GLU A 55 31.86 9.78 -4.81
N ASP A 56 30.74 9.06 -4.81
CA ASP A 56 30.11 8.53 -6.03
C ASP A 56 29.48 9.64 -6.90
N LEU A 57 28.94 10.69 -6.28
CA LEU A 57 28.26 11.77 -6.99
C LEU A 57 29.26 12.72 -7.68
N GLN A 58 30.43 12.97 -7.10
CA GLN A 58 31.44 13.89 -7.65
C GLN A 58 31.89 13.56 -9.10
N PRO A 59 32.25 12.31 -9.44
CA PRO A 59 32.64 11.96 -10.81
C PRO A 59 31.45 11.81 -11.76
N SER A 60 30.21 11.76 -11.24
CA SER A 60 28.99 11.49 -11.99
C SER A 60 28.79 12.45 -13.16
N GLU A 61 28.61 11.89 -14.35
CA GLU A 61 28.26 12.65 -15.56
C GLU A 61 26.92 13.37 -15.40
N TYR A 62 25.96 12.75 -14.71
CA TYR A 62 24.68 13.38 -14.41
C TYR A 62 24.84 14.68 -13.63
N LEU A 63 25.71 14.70 -12.61
CA LEU A 63 25.96 15.92 -11.83
C LEU A 63 26.59 17.01 -12.71
N LYS A 64 27.54 16.65 -13.57
CA LYS A 64 28.20 17.57 -14.50
C LYS A 64 27.21 18.16 -15.50
N ASP A 65 26.33 17.34 -16.06
CA ASP A 65 25.32 17.76 -17.03
C ASP A 65 24.27 18.68 -16.39
N VAL A 66 23.84 18.38 -15.16
CA VAL A 66 22.93 19.26 -14.40
C VAL A 66 23.58 20.61 -14.14
N ILE A 67 24.82 20.66 -13.65
CA ILE A 67 25.53 21.91 -13.41
C ILE A 67 25.64 22.73 -14.70
N LYS A 68 25.95 22.08 -15.82
CA LYS A 68 26.05 22.71 -17.15
C LYS A 68 24.71 23.21 -17.67
N ALA A 69 23.62 22.49 -17.39
CA ALA A 69 22.28 22.91 -17.77
C ALA A 69 21.83 24.14 -16.97
N VAL A 70 22.08 24.15 -15.66
CA VAL A 70 21.74 25.28 -14.77
C VAL A 70 22.55 26.52 -15.13
N SER A 71 23.85 26.38 -15.42
CA SER A 71 24.69 27.53 -15.78
C SER A 71 24.27 28.19 -17.10
N LYS A 72 23.79 27.41 -18.08
CA LYS A 72 23.22 27.94 -19.32
C LYS A 72 21.90 28.68 -19.13
N TRP A 73 21.13 28.32 -18.11
CA TRP A 73 19.82 28.91 -17.84
C TRP A 73 19.91 30.23 -17.06
N LEU A 74 21.05 30.48 -16.42
CA LEU A 74 21.37 31.72 -15.69
C LEU A 74 22.08 32.78 -16.55
N GLN A 75 22.37 32.48 -17.82
CA GLN A 75 22.87 33.45 -18.82
C GLN A 75 21.70 34.12 -19.56
#